data_AF-A0A086A064-F1
#
_entry.id   AF-A0A086A064-F1
#
_cell.length_a   1.000
_cell.length_b   1.000
_cell.length_c   1.000
_cell.angle_alpha   90.00
_cell.angle_beta   90.00
_cell.angle_gamma   90.00
#
_symmetry.space_group_name_H-M   'P 1'
#
loop_
_entity.id
_entity.type
_entity.pdbx_description
1 polymer ?
#
loop_
_entity_poly.entity_id
_entity_poly.type
_entity_poly.pdbx_seq_one_letter_code
_entity_poly.pdbx_strand_id
1 'polypeptide(L)'
;MKFTLLIFLLFCFGCETKKGNTTKDSKTKIKKFLIGDIDNDKIQDTAFVSLRDDEPIDLVSITFSKTIPGFNFESLGVHIQKVQDFNRDNSNEIMIFSRTHEGWWNEISIWSFYNKKWKEIAKTRAFISEDKDFENRIIKENDNYYLIGDDMWNEDDKGAFLKTRVKI
;
A
#
# COMPACT_ATOMS: atom_id res chain seq x y z
N MET A 1 56.01 -48.44 -27.99
CA MET A 1 55.81 -48.63 -26.54
C MET A 1 54.77 -47.63 -26.05
N LYS A 2 53.65 -48.17 -25.57
CA LYS A 2 52.73 -47.62 -24.56
C LYS A 2 52.02 -46.28 -24.83
N PHE A 3 50.92 -46.39 -25.58
CA PHE A 3 49.71 -45.59 -25.36
C PHE A 3 49.28 -45.73 -23.89
N THR A 4 49.15 -44.61 -23.19
CA THR A 4 48.51 -44.58 -21.87
C THR A 4 47.32 -43.65 -21.96
N LEU A 5 46.20 -44.27 -22.31
CA LEU A 5 44.86 -43.68 -22.41
C LEU A 5 44.37 -43.44 -20.97
N LEU A 6 44.42 -42.19 -20.50
CA LEU A 6 43.86 -41.85 -19.19
C LEU A 6 42.36 -41.59 -19.34
N ILE A 7 41.60 -42.57 -18.90
CA ILE A 7 40.15 -42.55 -18.69
C ILE A 7 39.85 -41.47 -17.65
N PHE A 8 39.22 -40.36 -18.05
CA PHE A 8 38.45 -39.51 -17.14
C PHE A 8 36.97 -39.77 -17.39
N LEU A 9 36.45 -40.71 -16.60
CA LEU A 9 35.04 -40.99 -16.41
C LEU A 9 34.36 -39.74 -15.86
N LEU A 10 33.82 -38.91 -16.75
CA LEU A 10 32.72 -37.99 -16.45
C LEU A 10 31.47 -38.83 -16.17
N PHE A 11 31.35 -39.34 -14.94
CA PHE A 11 30.04 -39.64 -14.38
C PHE A 11 29.36 -38.29 -14.16
N CYS A 12 28.64 -37.82 -15.18
CA CYS A 12 27.58 -36.85 -15.00
C CYS A 12 26.54 -37.50 -14.09
N PHE A 13 26.65 -37.24 -12.79
CA PHE A 13 25.55 -37.41 -11.85
C PHE A 13 24.43 -36.51 -12.34
N GLY A 14 23.51 -37.09 -13.12
CA GLY A 14 22.21 -36.52 -13.38
C GLY A 14 21.52 -36.36 -12.02
N CYS A 15 21.57 -35.16 -11.48
CA CYS A 15 20.71 -34.77 -10.38
C CYS A 15 19.31 -34.62 -10.99
N GLU A 16 18.56 -35.72 -11.03
CA GLU A 16 17.12 -35.66 -11.19
C GLU A 16 16.57 -34.92 -9.97
N THR A 17 16.49 -33.59 -10.07
CA THR A 17 15.63 -32.81 -9.19
C THR A 17 14.21 -33.27 -9.46
N LYS A 18 13.74 -34.21 -8.63
CA LYS A 18 12.31 -34.49 -8.47
C LYS A 18 11.64 -33.14 -8.24
N LYS A 19 10.87 -32.67 -9.23
CA LYS A 19 9.89 -31.61 -9.04
C LYS A 19 8.88 -32.13 -8.03
N GLY A 20 9.18 -31.93 -6.75
CA GLY A 20 8.15 -31.93 -5.74
C GLY A 20 7.18 -30.83 -6.18
N ASN A 21 5.95 -31.22 -6.51
CA ASN A 21 4.84 -30.28 -6.53
C ASN A 21 4.67 -29.78 -5.09
N THR A 22 5.48 -28.82 -4.70
CA THR A 22 5.16 -27.96 -3.57
C THR A 22 4.01 -27.11 -4.08
N THR A 23 2.78 -27.55 -3.80
CA THR A 23 1.65 -26.63 -3.70
C THR A 23 2.09 -25.55 -2.72
N LYS A 24 2.56 -24.42 -3.26
CA LYS A 24 2.74 -23.19 -2.48
C LYS A 24 1.34 -22.86 -1.99
N ASP A 25 1.06 -23.15 -0.73
CA ASP A 25 -0.10 -22.59 -0.06
C ASP A 25 0.07 -21.06 -0.14
N SER A 26 -0.65 -20.44 -1.07
CA SER A 26 -0.76 -18.99 -1.22
C SER A 26 -1.42 -18.48 0.06
N LYS A 27 -0.59 -18.10 1.04
CA LYS A 27 -1.05 -17.68 2.35
C LYS A 27 -1.43 -16.20 2.26
N THR A 28 -2.65 -15.92 1.81
CA THR A 28 -3.19 -14.55 1.75
C THR A 28 -3.06 -13.88 3.12
N LYS A 29 -2.21 -12.85 3.21
CA LYS A 29 -2.06 -12.07 4.44
C LYS A 29 -3.16 -11.03 4.51
N ILE A 30 -4.05 -11.15 5.51
CA ILE A 30 -5.13 -10.20 5.75
C ILE A 30 -4.74 -9.26 6.89
N LYS A 31 -4.58 -7.96 6.59
CA LYS A 31 -4.44 -6.90 7.60
C LYS A 31 -5.80 -6.25 7.87
N LYS A 32 -6.01 -5.76 9.10
CA LYS A 32 -7.25 -5.11 9.53
C LYS A 32 -6.96 -3.69 9.97
N PHE A 33 -7.80 -2.74 9.57
CA PHE A 33 -7.71 -1.33 9.95
C PHE A 33 -9.08 -0.85 10.44
N LEU A 34 -9.12 -0.22 11.61
CA LEU A 34 -10.32 0.46 12.10
C LEU A 34 -10.41 1.83 11.44
N ILE A 35 -11.51 2.09 10.72
CA ILE A 35 -11.60 3.27 9.83
C ILE A 35 -12.71 4.25 10.23
N GLY A 36 -13.31 4.09 11.41
CA GLY A 36 -14.36 4.98 11.89
C GLY A 36 -15.73 4.66 11.28
N ASP A 37 -16.63 5.63 11.19
CA ASP A 37 -17.96 5.51 10.59
C ASP A 37 -17.94 6.21 9.24
N ILE A 38 -17.82 5.42 8.17
CA ILE A 38 -17.63 5.94 6.81
C ILE A 38 -18.95 6.06 6.03
N ASP A 39 -20.05 5.49 6.53
CA ASP A 39 -21.37 5.56 5.91
C ASP A 39 -22.46 6.22 6.77
N ASN A 40 -22.06 6.85 7.88
CA ASN A 40 -22.90 7.61 8.82
C ASN A 40 -24.07 6.79 9.39
N ASP A 41 -23.83 5.49 9.63
CA ASP A 41 -24.81 4.62 10.29
C ASP A 41 -24.58 4.52 11.81
N LYS A 42 -23.58 5.26 12.33
CA LYS A 42 -23.15 5.32 13.74
C LYS A 42 -22.49 4.05 14.23
N ILE A 43 -22.09 3.15 13.32
CA ILE A 43 -21.39 1.91 13.62
C ILE A 43 -19.97 2.01 13.06
N GLN A 44 -18.99 1.60 13.87
CA GLN A 44 -17.60 1.57 13.45
C GLN A 44 -17.36 0.52 12.35
N ASP A 45 -16.77 0.96 11.25
CA ASP A 45 -16.32 0.17 10.11
C ASP A 45 -14.87 -0.29 10.24
N THR A 46 -14.60 -1.41 9.55
CA THR A 46 -13.28 -2.02 9.44
C THR A 46 -12.93 -2.25 7.97
N ALA A 47 -11.73 -1.87 7.58
CA ALA A 47 -11.12 -2.25 6.31
C ALA A 47 -10.28 -3.53 6.47
N PHE A 48 -10.43 -4.46 5.54
CA PHE A 48 -9.65 -5.69 5.43
C PHE A 48 -8.81 -5.63 4.16
N VAL A 49 -7.49 -5.66 4.32
CA VAL A 49 -6.53 -5.57 3.22
C VAL A 49 -5.93 -6.94 2.98
N SER A 50 -6.16 -7.51 1.80
CA SER A 50 -5.50 -8.74 1.36
C SER A 50 -4.45 -8.42 0.29
N LEU A 51 -3.23 -8.93 0.48
CA LEU A 51 -2.19 -8.99 -0.54
C LEU A 51 -2.17 -10.40 -1.13
N ARG A 52 -2.15 -10.47 -2.46
CA ARG A 52 -2.03 -11.73 -3.21
C ARG A 52 -0.62 -11.84 -3.78
N ASP A 53 0.18 -12.72 -3.18
CA ASP A 53 1.59 -12.94 -3.54
C ASP A 53 1.76 -13.95 -4.69
N ASP A 54 0.66 -14.45 -5.27
CA ASP A 54 0.62 -15.46 -6.32
C ASP A 54 0.46 -14.88 -7.75
N GLU A 55 0.23 -13.57 -7.86
CA GLU A 55 0.19 -12.83 -9.11
C GLU A 55 1.55 -12.16 -9.40
N PRO A 56 1.93 -11.93 -10.68
CA PRO A 56 3.16 -11.20 -11.03
C PRO A 56 3.14 -9.72 -10.60
N ILE A 57 1.99 -9.25 -10.13
CA ILE A 57 1.70 -7.89 -9.70
C ILE A 57 1.10 -8.00 -8.30
N ASP A 58 1.65 -7.24 -7.34
CA ASP A 58 1.14 -7.19 -5.96
C ASP A 58 -0.23 -6.49 -5.92
N LEU A 59 -1.29 -7.27 -6.18
CA LEU A 59 -2.66 -6.78 -6.16
C LEU A 59 -3.15 -6.67 -4.72
N VAL A 60 -3.49 -5.45 -4.31
CA VAL A 60 -4.17 -5.18 -3.06
C VAL A 60 -5.67 -5.12 -3.27
N SER A 61 -6.39 -5.86 -2.45
CA SER A 61 -7.85 -5.74 -2.31
C SER A 61 -8.20 -5.21 -0.93
N ILE A 62 -8.98 -4.13 -0.89
CA ILE A 62 -9.54 -3.57 0.34
C ILE A 62 -11.02 -3.88 0.34
N THR A 63 -11.49 -4.63 1.33
CA THR A 63 -12.91 -4.89 1.57
C THR A 63 -13.33 -4.32 2.91
N PHE A 64 -14.65 -4.19 3.13
CA PHE A 64 -15.21 -3.53 4.31
C PHE A 64 -16.19 -4.45 5.04
N SER A 65 -16.42 -4.19 6.33
CA SER A 65 -17.33 -4.96 7.18
C SER A 65 -18.80 -4.92 6.75
N LYS A 66 -19.20 -3.92 5.96
CA LYS A 66 -20.58 -3.70 5.49
C LYS A 66 -20.65 -3.70 3.96
N THR A 67 -21.82 -3.38 3.41
CA THR A 67 -22.06 -3.24 1.96
C THR A 67 -21.46 -1.94 1.39
N ILE A 68 -20.17 -1.75 1.64
CA ILE A 68 -19.37 -0.64 1.13
C ILE A 68 -18.49 -1.20 0.02
N PRO A 69 -18.48 -0.61 -1.19
CA PRO A 69 -17.68 -1.09 -2.29
C PRO A 69 -16.20 -1.11 -1.92
N GLY A 70 -15.49 -2.16 -2.28
CA GLY A 70 -14.06 -2.28 -2.03
C GLY A 70 -13.18 -1.46 -2.99
N PHE A 71 -11.89 -1.46 -2.73
CA PHE A 71 -10.85 -0.99 -3.65
C PHE A 71 -10.05 -2.17 -4.18
N ASN A 72 -9.58 -2.08 -5.43
CA ASN A 72 -8.55 -2.96 -5.96
C ASN A 72 -7.54 -2.13 -6.73
N PHE A 73 -6.26 -2.25 -6.38
CA PHE A 73 -5.16 -1.55 -7.04
C PHE A 73 -3.83 -2.24 -6.76
N GLU A 74 -2.81 -1.90 -7.54
CA GLU A 74 -1.46 -2.44 -7.40
C GLU A 74 -0.70 -1.69 -6.31
N SER A 75 -0.05 -2.40 -5.39
CA SER A 75 0.72 -1.81 -4.31
C SER A 75 1.60 -2.84 -3.61
N LEU A 76 2.83 -2.44 -3.26
CA LEU A 76 3.73 -3.26 -2.44
C LEU A 76 3.30 -3.34 -0.96
N GLY A 77 2.32 -2.54 -0.56
CA GLY A 77 1.86 -2.49 0.81
C GLY A 77 0.95 -1.31 1.07
N VAL A 78 -0.05 -1.54 1.91
CA VAL A 78 -1.05 -0.53 2.24
C VAL A 78 -1.12 -0.29 3.74
N HIS A 79 -1.24 0.98 4.10
CA HIS A 79 -1.65 1.45 5.42
C HIS A 79 -2.88 2.35 5.26
N ILE A 80 -3.88 2.16 6.11
CA ILE A 80 -5.14 2.91 6.06
C ILE A 80 -5.39 3.51 7.43
N GLN A 81 -5.76 4.78 7.46
CA GLN A 81 -6.19 5.44 8.68
C GLN A 81 -7.45 6.26 8.45
N LYS A 82 -8.27 6.39 9.50
CA LYS A 82 -9.36 7.36 9.49
C LYS A 82 -8.81 8.77 9.53
N VAL A 83 -9.49 9.68 8.86
CA VAL A 83 -9.27 11.13 8.99
C VAL A 83 -10.61 11.81 9.21
N GLN A 84 -10.59 13.05 9.69
CA GLN A 84 -11.82 13.76 10.00
C GLN A 84 -12.74 13.97 8.78
N ASP A 85 -13.99 14.32 9.05
CA ASP A 85 -14.94 14.80 8.05
C ASP A 85 -14.46 16.12 7.44
N PHE A 86 -14.23 16.12 6.12
CA PHE A 86 -13.82 17.30 5.37
C PHE A 86 -14.97 17.91 4.56
N ASN A 87 -16.02 17.15 4.27
CA ASN A 87 -17.11 17.53 3.39
C ASN A 87 -18.40 17.94 4.15
N ARG A 88 -18.41 17.75 5.49
CA ARG A 88 -19.49 18.03 6.43
C ARG A 88 -20.74 17.16 6.25
N ASP A 89 -20.57 15.91 5.82
CA ASP A 89 -21.67 14.94 5.71
C ASP A 89 -21.90 14.08 6.97
N ASN A 90 -21.11 14.33 8.03
CA ASN A 90 -21.06 13.60 9.31
C ASN A 90 -20.44 12.20 9.23
N SER A 91 -19.85 11.83 8.10
CA SER A 91 -19.03 10.63 7.93
C SER A 91 -17.57 11.04 7.93
N ASN A 92 -16.70 10.18 8.44
CA ASN A 92 -15.28 10.45 8.35
C ASN A 92 -14.73 9.98 7.01
N GLU A 93 -13.62 10.59 6.57
CA GLU A 93 -12.93 10.14 5.36
C GLU A 93 -11.85 9.11 5.71
N ILE A 94 -11.27 8.46 4.71
CA ILE A 94 -10.11 7.58 4.89
C ILE A 94 -8.89 8.12 4.15
N MET A 95 -7.71 7.94 4.75
CA MET A 95 -6.43 8.17 4.11
C MET A 95 -5.75 6.82 3.84
N ILE A 96 -5.35 6.62 2.59
CA ILE A 96 -4.66 5.41 2.13
C ILE A 96 -3.24 5.77 1.73
N PHE A 97 -2.28 5.09 2.34
CA PHE A 97 -0.88 5.06 1.92
C PHE A 97 -0.66 3.79 1.11
N SER A 98 -0.28 3.95 -0.15
CA SER A 98 0.03 2.86 -1.07
C SER A 98 1.52 2.88 -1.40
N ARG A 99 2.25 1.84 -1.01
CA ARG A 99 3.68 1.73 -1.27
C ARG A 99 3.92 1.48 -2.75
N THR A 100 4.74 2.33 -3.34
CA THR A 100 5.16 2.22 -4.74
C THR A 100 6.36 1.28 -4.89
N HIS A 101 6.72 0.95 -6.13
CA HIS A 101 7.96 0.23 -6.43
C HIS A 101 9.23 1.08 -6.24
N GLU A 102 9.11 2.36 -5.92
CA GLU A 102 10.21 3.30 -5.72
C GLU A 102 10.65 3.33 -4.24
N GLY A 103 11.02 2.16 -3.70
CA GLY A 103 11.61 2.04 -2.36
C GLY A 103 10.65 2.42 -1.22
N TRP A 104 10.87 3.56 -0.59
CA TRP A 104 10.09 4.08 0.55
C TRP A 104 9.02 5.11 0.14
N TRP A 105 8.89 5.36 -1.16
CA TRP A 105 7.87 6.26 -1.68
C TRP A 105 6.48 5.62 -1.62
N ASN A 106 5.53 6.39 -1.11
CA ASN A 106 4.12 6.05 -1.06
C ASN A 106 3.31 7.07 -1.85
N GLU A 107 2.27 6.62 -2.52
CA GLU A 107 1.14 7.48 -2.86
C GLU A 107 0.26 7.63 -1.62
N ILE A 108 -0.09 8.86 -1.27
CA ILE A 108 -1.04 9.15 -0.21
C ILE A 108 -2.28 9.75 -0.84
N SER A 109 -3.44 9.18 -0.55
CA SER A 109 -4.73 9.65 -1.07
C SER A 109 -5.76 9.73 0.06
N ILE A 110 -6.65 10.71 -0.02
CA ILE A 110 -7.82 10.85 0.85
C ILE A 110 -9.06 10.56 0.02
N TRP A 111 -9.92 9.69 0.56
CA TRP A 111 -11.12 9.22 -0.10
C TRP A 111 -12.33 9.46 0.77
N SER A 112 -13.37 10.01 0.15
CA SER A 112 -14.67 10.22 0.75
C SER A 112 -15.70 9.25 0.20
N PHE A 113 -16.54 8.70 1.08
CA PHE A 113 -17.62 7.79 0.73
C PHE A 113 -18.96 8.51 0.80
N TYR A 114 -19.52 8.84 -0.36
CA TYR A 114 -20.79 9.54 -0.44
C TYR A 114 -21.66 8.96 -1.55
N ASN A 115 -22.97 8.86 -1.30
CA ASN A 115 -23.94 8.27 -2.24
C ASN A 115 -23.51 6.88 -2.76
N LYS A 116 -22.99 6.03 -1.86
CA LYS A 116 -22.53 4.67 -2.15
C LYS A 116 -21.36 4.59 -3.14
N LYS A 117 -20.59 5.68 -3.28
CA LYS A 117 -19.45 5.77 -4.19
C LYS A 117 -18.25 6.38 -3.49
N TRP A 118 -17.09 5.86 -3.80
CA TRP A 118 -15.82 6.45 -3.41
C TRP A 118 -15.47 7.62 -4.34
N LYS A 119 -14.96 8.70 -3.74
CA LYS A 119 -14.39 9.83 -4.45
C LYS A 119 -13.04 10.18 -3.82
N GLU A 120 -11.99 10.18 -4.62
CA GLU A 120 -10.70 10.75 -4.20
C GLU A 120 -10.85 12.27 -4.11
N ILE A 121 -10.51 12.85 -2.97
CA ILE A 121 -10.62 14.30 -2.71
C ILE A 121 -9.26 14.99 -2.63
N ALA A 122 -8.19 14.25 -2.32
CA ALA A 122 -6.83 14.75 -2.38
C ALA A 122 -5.85 13.60 -2.62
N LYS A 123 -4.74 13.87 -3.32
CA LYS A 123 -3.66 12.91 -3.53
C LYS A 123 -2.31 13.63 -3.59
N THR A 124 -1.28 13.01 -3.03
CA THR A 124 0.12 13.43 -3.16
C THR A 124 1.05 12.22 -3.04
N ARG A 125 2.35 12.44 -3.02
CA ARG A 125 3.38 11.44 -2.74
C ARG A 125 4.14 11.81 -1.48
N ALA A 126 4.67 10.82 -0.79
CA ALA A 126 5.50 11.04 0.38
C ALA A 126 6.56 9.97 0.55
N PHE A 127 7.67 10.35 1.15
CA PHE A 127 8.70 9.43 1.58
C PHE A 127 8.36 8.94 3.00
N ILE A 128 8.19 7.64 3.18
CA ILE A 128 7.74 7.01 4.43
C ILE A 128 8.75 5.95 4.83
N SER A 129 9.62 6.29 5.78
CA SER A 129 10.72 5.43 6.22
C SER A 129 10.54 4.87 7.63
N GLU A 130 9.79 5.59 8.46
CA GLU A 130 9.53 5.26 9.86
C GLU A 130 8.03 5.38 10.17
N ASP A 131 7.58 4.75 11.25
CA ASP A 131 6.15 4.75 11.65
C ASP A 131 5.60 6.18 11.86
N LYS A 132 6.42 7.09 12.38
CA LYS A 132 6.06 8.50 12.58
C LYS A 132 5.70 9.21 11.26
N ASP A 133 6.20 8.73 10.13
CA ASP A 133 6.01 9.35 8.83
C ASP A 133 4.57 9.13 8.29
N PHE A 134 3.81 8.19 8.86
CA PHE A 134 2.38 8.01 8.56
C PHE A 134 1.49 9.05 9.27
N GLU A 135 2.02 9.74 10.27
CA GLU A 135 1.29 10.70 11.10
C GLU A 135 1.40 12.13 10.58
N ASN A 136 0.55 13.03 11.08
CA ASN A 136 0.63 14.49 10.86
C ASN A 136 0.64 14.93 9.38
N ARG A 137 0.01 14.14 8.50
CA ARG A 137 -0.10 14.42 7.05
C ARG A 137 -1.22 15.39 6.69
N ILE A 138 -1.98 15.89 7.67
CA ILE A 138 -3.02 16.89 7.45
C ILE A 138 -2.72 18.10 8.34
N ILE A 139 -2.76 19.29 7.74
CA ILE A 139 -2.70 20.56 8.48
C ILE A 139 -3.94 21.40 8.20
N LYS A 140 -4.31 22.25 9.16
CA LYS A 140 -5.40 23.23 9.02
C LYS A 140 -4.82 24.64 9.03
N GLU A 141 -5.10 25.41 7.99
CA GLU A 141 -4.69 26.82 7.86
C GLU A 141 -5.85 27.64 7.30
N ASN A 142 -6.22 28.75 7.96
CA ASN A 142 -7.28 29.67 7.52
C ASN A 142 -8.57 28.95 7.08
N ASP A 143 -9.07 28.03 7.91
CA ASP A 143 -10.25 27.17 7.66
C ASP A 143 -10.17 26.21 6.47
N ASN A 144 -9.01 26.06 5.84
CA ASN A 144 -8.75 25.07 4.82
C ASN A 144 -7.89 23.93 5.37
N TYR A 145 -8.10 22.73 4.85
CA TYR A 145 -7.26 21.57 5.15
C TYR A 145 -6.33 21.28 3.98
N TYR A 146 -5.12 20.82 4.30
CA TYR A 146 -4.11 20.47 3.32
C TYR A 146 -3.50 19.12 3.64
N LEU A 147 -3.39 18.28 2.63
CA LEU A 147 -2.62 17.04 2.64
C LEU A 147 -1.14 17.37 2.36
N ILE A 148 -0.26 16.94 3.26
CA ILE A 148 1.18 17.17 3.21
C ILE A 148 1.88 15.97 2.58
N GLY A 149 2.61 16.24 1.50
CA GLY A 149 3.48 15.28 0.84
C GLY A 149 4.94 15.74 0.81
N ASP A 150 5.71 15.06 0.00
CA ASP A 150 7.14 15.29 -0.24
C ASP A 150 7.38 15.40 -1.75
N ASP A 151 8.27 16.29 -2.15
CA ASP A 151 8.73 16.44 -3.53
C ASP A 151 9.89 15.46 -3.77
N MET A 152 9.66 14.52 -4.67
CA MET A 152 10.63 13.46 -4.97
C MET A 152 11.89 13.94 -5.68
N TRP A 153 11.86 15.15 -6.24
CA TRP A 153 12.94 15.66 -7.09
C TRP A 153 13.74 16.79 -6.44
N ASN A 154 13.23 17.36 -5.35
CA ASN A 154 13.83 18.52 -4.71
C ASN A 154 14.03 18.28 -3.21
N GLU A 155 15.25 18.50 -2.76
CA GLU A 155 15.67 18.44 -1.36
C GLU A 155 16.16 19.82 -0.90
N ASP A 156 16.12 20.08 0.41
CA ASP A 156 16.78 21.23 1.02
C ASP A 156 18.30 21.00 1.16
N ASP A 157 19.01 22.03 1.65
CA ASP A 157 20.46 21.98 1.84
C ASP A 157 20.93 20.90 2.84
N LYS A 158 20.00 20.27 3.57
CA LYS A 158 20.25 19.20 4.54
C LYS A 158 19.88 17.81 3.99
N GLY A 159 19.44 17.73 2.73
CA GLY A 159 19.02 16.48 2.09
C GLY A 159 17.62 16.01 2.49
N ALA A 160 16.78 16.89 3.05
CA ALA A 160 15.39 16.56 3.34
C ALA A 160 14.50 16.96 2.15
N PHE A 161 13.63 16.05 1.70
CA PHE A 161 12.68 16.36 0.64
C PHE A 161 11.82 17.57 0.98
N LEU A 162 11.67 18.48 0.01
CA LEU A 162 10.80 19.65 0.16
C LEU A 162 9.35 19.19 0.31
N LYS A 163 8.57 19.90 1.15
CA LYS A 163 7.17 19.53 1.38
C LYS A 163 6.27 20.04 0.27
N THR A 164 5.38 19.16 -0.20
CA THR A 164 4.25 19.55 -1.08
C THR A 164 2.99 19.69 -0.25
N ARG A 165 2.07 20.55 -0.71
CA ARG A 165 0.77 20.77 -0.06
C ARG A 165 -0.34 20.69 -1.10
N VAL A 166 -1.32 19.84 -0.85
CA VAL A 166 -2.50 19.69 -1.70
C VAL A 166 -3.72 20.06 -0.88
N LYS A 167 -4.52 21.01 -1.36
CA LYS A 167 -5.76 21.39 -0.69
C LYS A 167 -6.74 20.21 -0.73
N ILE A 168 -7.38 19.92 0.40
CA ILE A 168 -8.45 18.92 0.56
C ILE A 168 -9.80 19.60 0.32
#